data_AF-A0A2E3BV35-F1
#
_entry.id   AF-A0A2E3BV35-F1
#
_cell.length_a   1.000
_cell.length_b   1.000
_cell.length_c   1.000
_cell.angle_alpha   90.00
_cell.angle_beta   90.00
_cell.angle_gamma   90.00
#
_symmetry.space_group_name_H-M   'P 1'
#
loop_
_entity.id
_entity.type
_entity.pdbx_description
1 polymer ?
#
loop_
_entity_poly.entity_id
_entity_poly.type
_entity_poly.pdbx_seq_one_letter_code
_entity_poly.pdbx_strand_id
1 'polypeptide(L)'
;MKSTTKIRAARRISIPNHHLSSTILLTVGVLFGSLVACPMKAFRLTGNYPVRKNTQDFCIDLIATDDVDARHRLYSAIGSRHRVQRRLINIEEVSEIDPTSSNAAIVVAHFRDTHDFSSQSEEE
;
A
#
# COMPACT_ATOMS: atom_id res chain seq x y z
N MET A 1 16.52 15.73 64.47
CA MET A 1 17.71 15.43 63.66
C MET A 1 18.03 13.95 63.80
N LYS A 2 17.94 13.19 62.69
CA LYS A 2 18.53 11.85 62.39
C LYS A 2 17.62 11.11 61.41
N SER A 3 17.96 11.25 60.13
CA SER A 3 17.45 10.54 58.96
C SER A 3 18.01 9.12 58.89
N THR A 4 17.20 8.10 58.63
CA THR A 4 17.71 6.78 58.23
C THR A 4 16.85 6.16 57.13
N THR A 5 17.34 6.29 55.90
CA THR A 5 16.81 5.70 54.67
C THR A 5 17.04 4.19 54.67
N LYS A 6 15.98 3.38 54.62
CA LYS A 6 16.10 1.92 54.44
C LYS A 6 16.30 1.61 52.96
N ILE A 7 17.55 1.39 52.55
CA ILE A 7 17.91 0.91 51.22
C ILE A 7 17.46 -0.55 51.12
N ARG A 8 16.48 -0.84 50.26
CA ARG A 8 16.06 -2.21 49.94
C ARG A 8 17.16 -2.87 49.12
N ALA A 9 17.73 -3.96 49.66
CA ALA A 9 18.72 -4.78 48.99
C ALA A 9 18.14 -5.34 47.67
N ALA A 10 18.77 -4.97 46.55
CA ALA A 10 18.45 -5.50 45.25
C ALA A 10 18.85 -6.98 45.20
N ARG A 11 17.86 -7.86 44.98
CA ARG A 11 18.11 -9.27 44.68
C ARG A 11 18.78 -9.34 43.31
N ARG A 12 20.04 -9.77 43.27
CA ARG A 12 20.75 -10.09 42.03
C ARG A 12 20.05 -11.27 41.36
N ILE A 13 19.38 -11.00 40.24
CA ILE A 13 18.86 -12.04 39.36
C ILE A 13 20.05 -12.53 38.54
N SER A 14 20.46 -13.78 38.80
CA SER A 14 21.42 -14.53 38.01
C SER A 14 20.76 -14.93 36.70
N ILE A 15 21.11 -14.26 35.61
CA ILE A 15 20.66 -14.61 34.25
C ILE A 15 21.57 -15.75 33.75
N PRO A 16 21.03 -16.92 33.36
CA PRO A 16 21.86 -18.00 32.85
C PRO A 16 22.46 -17.61 31.49
N ASN A 17 23.77 -17.80 31.36
CA ASN A 17 24.49 -17.69 30.09
C ASN A 17 23.95 -18.71 29.09
N HIS A 18 23.21 -18.25 28.10
CA HIS A 18 22.92 -19.03 26.91
C HIS A 18 24.23 -19.12 26.12
N HIS A 19 24.76 -20.33 26.03
CA HIS A 19 26.00 -20.64 25.34
C HIS A 19 25.87 -20.21 23.87
N LEU A 20 26.71 -19.24 23.48
CA LEU A 20 26.90 -18.73 22.14
C LEU A 20 27.29 -19.89 21.20
N SER A 21 26.29 -20.52 20.62
CA SER A 21 26.47 -21.51 19.56
C SER A 21 26.07 -20.87 18.25
N SER A 22 27.11 -20.43 17.52
CA SER A 22 27.30 -20.72 16.10
C SER A 22 26.06 -20.62 15.20
N THR A 23 25.92 -19.47 14.53
CA THR A 23 25.80 -19.30 13.06
C THR A 23 24.98 -18.05 12.75
N ILE A 24 25.66 -16.91 12.74
CA ILE A 24 25.21 -15.71 12.02
C ILE A 24 25.43 -16.03 10.55
N LEU A 25 24.43 -16.65 9.91
CA LEU A 25 24.35 -16.74 8.45
C LEU A 25 23.48 -15.59 7.95
N LEU A 26 24.18 -14.57 7.46
CA LEU A 26 23.76 -13.64 6.42
C LEU A 26 22.80 -14.30 5.42
N THR A 27 21.52 -13.93 5.51
CA THR A 27 20.65 -13.83 4.32
C THR A 27 19.94 -12.48 4.36
N VAL A 28 20.71 -11.42 4.14
CA VAL A 28 20.19 -10.19 3.54
C VAL A 28 19.79 -10.57 2.11
N GLY A 29 18.57 -11.08 1.97
CA GLY A 29 17.94 -11.40 0.69
C GLY A 29 16.98 -10.29 0.25
N VAL A 30 17.33 -9.02 0.48
CA VAL A 30 16.71 -7.91 -0.27
C VAL A 30 17.40 -7.87 -1.63
N LEU A 31 17.11 -8.88 -2.46
CA LEU A 31 17.66 -8.99 -3.79
C LEU A 31 16.62 -8.45 -4.77
N PHE A 32 16.83 -7.17 -5.09
CA PHE A 32 16.42 -6.52 -6.34
C PHE A 32 14.92 -6.43 -6.59
N GLY A 33 14.32 -5.41 -5.99
CA GLY A 33 13.28 -4.66 -6.70
C GLY A 33 13.89 -4.24 -8.04
N SER A 34 13.47 -4.95 -9.09
CA SER A 34 13.85 -4.77 -10.46
C SER A 34 13.79 -3.29 -10.83
N LEU A 35 14.94 -2.67 -11.13
CA LEU A 35 15.04 -1.40 -11.83
C LEU A 35 14.77 -1.60 -13.33
N VAL A 36 13.80 -2.47 -13.67
CA VAL A 36 13.20 -2.44 -14.99
C VAL A 36 12.24 -1.27 -14.95
N ALA A 37 12.46 -0.28 -15.81
CA ALA A 37 11.46 0.70 -16.14
C ALA A 37 10.27 -0.05 -16.75
N CYS A 38 9.39 -0.57 -15.90
CA CYS A 38 8.16 -1.21 -16.30
C CYS A 38 7.26 -0.10 -16.87
N PRO A 39 6.71 -0.28 -18.09
CA PRO A 39 5.82 0.71 -18.69
C PRO A 39 4.63 0.94 -17.76
N MET A 40 4.23 2.20 -17.60
CA MET A 40 3.05 2.55 -16.82
C MET A 40 1.80 1.97 -17.49
N LYS A 41 0.95 1.32 -16.69
CA LYS A 41 -0.26 0.61 -17.12
C LYS A 41 -1.49 1.20 -16.45
N ALA A 42 -2.66 1.00 -17.05
CA ALA A 42 -3.94 1.37 -16.47
C ALA A 42 -4.51 0.20 -15.66
N PHE A 43 -4.99 0.49 -14.45
CA PHE A 43 -5.60 -0.48 -13.55
C PHE A 43 -6.95 0.03 -13.08
N ARG A 44 -7.94 -0.86 -13.05
CA ARG A 44 -9.23 -0.65 -12.40
C ARG A 44 -9.25 -1.38 -11.07
N LEU A 45 -9.49 -0.64 -10.00
CA LEU A 45 -9.62 -1.21 -8.67
C LEU A 45 -11.04 -1.02 -8.17
N THR A 46 -11.63 -2.12 -7.73
CA THR A 46 -12.94 -2.14 -7.10
C THR A 46 -12.83 -2.61 -5.66
N GLY A 47 -13.77 -2.14 -4.86
CA GLY A 47 -13.86 -2.54 -3.47
C GLY A 47 -14.71 -1.57 -2.70
N ASN A 48 -14.51 -1.56 -1.38
CA ASN A 48 -15.35 -0.81 -0.49
C ASN A 48 -14.58 -0.25 0.71
N TYR A 49 -15.11 0.81 1.31
CA TYR A 49 -14.59 1.35 2.57
C TYR A 49 -15.71 1.92 3.45
N PRO A 50 -15.55 1.92 4.78
CA PRO A 50 -16.57 2.45 5.68
C PRO A 50 -16.60 3.98 5.63
N VAL A 51 -17.81 4.51 5.44
CA VAL A 51 -18.13 5.94 5.54
C VAL A 51 -19.16 6.13 6.65
N ARG A 52 -18.66 6.52 7.82
CA ARG A 52 -19.46 6.86 9.00
C ARG A 52 -20.37 5.70 9.45
N LYS A 53 -21.60 5.60 8.93
CA LYS A 53 -22.58 4.56 9.27
C LYS A 53 -22.79 3.52 8.17
N ASN A 54 -22.31 3.80 6.96
CA ASN A 54 -22.53 2.96 5.79
C ASN A 54 -21.18 2.48 5.23
N THR A 55 -21.23 1.53 4.32
CA THR A 55 -20.11 1.14 3.47
C THR A 55 -20.30 1.80 2.11
N GLN A 56 -19.23 2.37 1.55
CA GLN A 56 -19.21 2.98 0.23
C GLN A 56 -18.34 2.16 -0.70
N ASP A 57 -18.91 1.74 -1.82
CA ASP A 57 -18.18 1.04 -2.87
C ASP A 57 -17.44 2.07 -3.74
N PHE A 58 -16.29 1.66 -4.28
CA PHE A 58 -15.50 2.44 -5.21
C PHE A 58 -15.14 1.60 -6.42
N CYS A 59 -15.07 2.28 -7.57
CA CYS A 59 -14.48 1.80 -8.81
C CYS A 59 -13.59 2.93 -9.31
N ILE A 60 -12.27 2.77 -9.19
CA ILE A 60 -11.33 3.84 -9.52
C ILE A 60 -10.29 3.30 -10.49
N ASP A 61 -10.14 4.02 -11.61
CA ASP A 61 -9.12 3.75 -12.60
C ASP A 61 -7.87 4.59 -12.30
N LEU A 62 -6.73 3.91 -12.18
CA LEU A 62 -5.43 4.48 -11.79
C LEU A 62 -4.38 4.13 -12.84
N ILE A 63 -3.29 4.89 -12.83
CA ILE A 63 -2.07 4.50 -13.54
C ILE A 63 -1.05 4.02 -12.51
N ALA A 64 -0.46 2.87 -12.76
CA ALA A 64 0.58 2.30 -11.91
C ALA A 64 1.57 1.47 -12.72
N THR A 65 2.70 1.19 -12.10
CA THR A 65 3.71 0.31 -12.70
C THR A 65 3.32 -1.16 -12.56
N ASP A 66 2.87 -1.55 -11.36
CA ASP A 66 2.48 -2.91 -10.99
C ASP A 66 1.25 -2.87 -10.07
N ASP A 67 0.64 -4.03 -9.83
CA ASP A 67 -0.48 -4.22 -8.90
C ASP A 67 -0.17 -3.73 -7.47
N VAL A 68 1.07 -3.92 -6.98
CA VAL A 68 1.49 -3.41 -5.67
C VAL A 68 1.52 -1.88 -5.64
N ASP A 69 2.03 -1.24 -6.70
CA ASP A 69 2.04 0.22 -6.82
C ASP A 69 0.60 0.76 -6.96
N ALA A 70 -0.24 0.07 -7.72
CA ALA A 70 -1.65 0.42 -7.89
C ALA A 70 -2.38 0.47 -6.54
N ARG A 71 -2.22 -0.55 -5.69
CA ARG A 71 -2.79 -0.55 -4.34
C ARG A 71 -2.23 0.58 -3.48
N HIS A 72 -0.92 0.84 -3.55
CA HIS A 72 -0.31 1.92 -2.76
C HIS A 72 -0.85 3.31 -3.15
N ARG A 73 -1.06 3.54 -4.45
CA ARG A 73 -1.70 4.74 -4.99
C ARG A 73 -3.16 4.86 -4.54
N LEU A 74 -3.92 3.76 -4.61
CA LEU A 74 -5.31 3.71 -4.13
C LEU A 74 -5.41 4.10 -2.66
N TYR A 75 -4.58 3.50 -1.80
CA TYR A 75 -4.54 3.83 -0.37
C TYR A 75 -4.24 5.31 -0.12
N SER A 76 -3.37 5.91 -0.93
CA SER A 76 -3.03 7.32 -0.83
C SER A 76 -4.19 8.22 -1.29
N ALA A 77 -4.85 7.87 -2.39
CA ALA A 77 -6.00 8.60 -2.92
C ALA A 77 -7.18 8.60 -1.93
N ILE A 78 -7.58 7.42 -1.44
CA ILE A 78 -8.68 7.29 -0.49
C ILE A 78 -8.29 7.84 0.89
N GLY A 79 -7.08 7.54 1.36
CA GLY A 79 -6.62 7.95 2.68
C GLY A 79 -6.51 9.47 2.83
N SER A 80 -6.01 10.19 1.81
CA SER A 80 -5.89 11.65 1.86
C SER A 80 -7.24 12.35 1.68
N ARG A 81 -8.04 11.92 0.70
CA ARG A 81 -9.32 12.56 0.35
C ARG A 81 -10.43 12.26 1.35
N HIS A 82 -10.49 11.03 1.87
CA HIS A 82 -11.59 10.54 2.71
C HIS A 82 -11.18 10.25 4.17
N ARG A 83 -9.89 10.45 4.53
CA ARG A 83 -9.34 10.21 5.87
C ARG A 83 -9.57 8.79 6.38
N VAL A 84 -9.58 7.82 5.47
CA VAL A 84 -9.78 6.40 5.78
C VAL A 84 -8.43 5.74 6.08
N GLN A 85 -8.37 4.97 7.16
CA GLN A 85 -7.18 4.18 7.49
C GLN A 85 -7.04 3.01 6.54
N ARG A 86 -5.81 2.69 6.11
CA ARG A 86 -5.54 1.60 5.14
C ARG A 86 -6.21 0.27 5.48
N ARG A 87 -6.20 -0.10 6.77
CA ARG A 87 -6.81 -1.34 7.28
C ARG A 87 -8.34 -1.44 7.14
N LEU A 88 -9.02 -0.33 6.87
CA LEU A 88 -10.47 -0.29 6.70
C LEU A 88 -10.89 -0.33 5.22
N ILE A 89 -9.93 -0.26 4.30
CA ILE A 89 -10.19 -0.30 2.87
C ILE A 89 -10.14 -1.78 2.45
N ASN A 90 -11.26 -2.29 1.97
CA ASN A 90 -11.34 -3.61 1.36
C ASN A 90 -11.19 -3.47 -0.15
N ILE A 91 -10.24 -4.19 -0.74
CA ILE A 91 -10.04 -4.24 -2.19
C ILE A 91 -10.55 -5.60 -2.64
N GLU A 92 -11.55 -5.60 -3.51
CA GLU A 92 -12.18 -6.82 -4.01
C GLU A 92 -11.44 -7.34 -5.24
N GLU A 93 -11.13 -6.45 -6.18
CA GLU A 93 -10.47 -6.80 -7.43
C GLU A 93 -9.44 -5.74 -7.83
N VAL A 94 -8.36 -6.20 -8.45
CA VAL A 94 -7.39 -5.34 -9.13
C VAL A 94 -7.17 -5.92 -10.52
N SER A 95 -7.63 -5.19 -11.53
CA SER A 95 -7.61 -5.66 -12.92
C SER A 95 -6.89 -4.67 -13.82
N GLU A 96 -5.96 -5.16 -14.62
CA GLU A 96 -5.31 -4.39 -15.68
C GLU A 96 -6.32 -4.15 -16.81
N ILE A 97 -6.46 -2.90 -17.24
CA ILE A 97 -7.41 -2.50 -18.27
C ILE A 97 -6.69 -1.82 -19.44
N ASP A 98 -7.29 -1.87 -20.62
CA ASP A 98 -6.81 -1.05 -21.73
C ASP A 98 -7.13 0.43 -21.44
N PRO A 99 -6.17 1.36 -21.57
CA PRO A 99 -6.39 2.76 -21.24
C PRO A 99 -7.55 3.39 -21.99
N THR A 100 -7.85 2.95 -23.23
CA THR A 100 -8.97 3.51 -24.01
C THR A 100 -10.32 3.23 -23.37
N SER A 101 -10.46 2.15 -22.60
CA SER A 101 -11.71 1.75 -21.93
C SER A 101 -12.05 2.57 -20.67
N SER A 102 -11.15 3.45 -20.23
CA SER A 102 -11.29 4.22 -18.99
C SER A 102 -11.66 5.68 -19.28
N ASN A 103 -12.67 6.18 -18.57
CA ASN A 103 -13.06 7.59 -18.59
C ASN A 103 -12.34 8.44 -17.51
N ALA A 104 -11.42 7.85 -16.74
CA ALA A 104 -10.69 8.60 -15.72
C ALA A 104 -9.71 9.59 -16.35
N ALA A 105 -9.86 10.88 -16.00
CA ALA A 105 -9.04 11.96 -16.55
C ALA A 105 -7.53 11.75 -16.38
N ILE A 106 -7.10 11.12 -15.28
CA ILE A 106 -5.68 10.85 -15.04
C ILE A 106 -5.12 9.85 -16.06
N VAL A 107 -5.88 8.79 -16.37
CA VAL A 107 -5.52 7.74 -17.35
C VAL A 107 -5.47 8.35 -18.74
N VAL A 108 -6.54 9.05 -19.15
CA VAL A 108 -6.61 9.70 -20.46
C VAL A 108 -5.48 10.71 -20.65
N ALA A 109 -5.17 11.52 -19.63
CA ALA A 109 -4.10 12.51 -19.73
C ALA A 109 -2.71 11.87 -19.94
N HIS A 110 -2.43 10.73 -19.32
CA HIS A 110 -1.15 10.05 -19.46
C HIS A 110 -1.01 9.32 -20.80
N PHE A 111 -2.08 8.68 -21.26
CA PHE A 111 -2.03 7.84 -22.45
C PHE A 111 -2.43 8.57 -23.74
N ARG A 112 -2.75 9.86 -23.66
CA ARG A 112 -3.24 10.69 -24.77
C ARG A 112 -2.36 10.67 -26.02
N ASP A 113 -1.05 10.59 -25.85
CA ASP A 113 -0.08 10.57 -26.96
C ASP A 113 0.18 9.15 -27.50
N THR A 114 -0.21 8.12 -26.74
CA THR A 114 0.05 6.71 -27.07
C THR A 114 -1.19 6.00 -27.63
N HIS A 115 -2.40 6.42 -27.22
CA HIS A 115 -3.66 5.80 -27.60
C HIS A 115 -4.62 6.83 -28.16
N ASP A 116 -5.42 6.41 -29.15
CA ASP A 116 -6.51 7.23 -29.67
C ASP A 116 -7.77 7.03 -28.83
N PHE A 117 -8.30 8.13 -28.29
CA PHE A 117 -9.53 8.16 -27.47
C PHE A 117 -10.73 8.72 -28.23
N SER A 118 -10.58 9.03 -29.52
CA SER A 118 -11.64 9.67 -30.32
C SER A 118 -12.82 8.73 -30.65
N SER A 119 -12.68 7.42 -30.46
CA SER A 119 -13.67 6.41 -30.84
C SER A 119 -14.74 6.09 -29.78
N GLN A 120 -14.68 6.66 -28.57
CA GLN A 120 -15.59 6.31 -27.47
C GLN A 120 -16.95 7.02 -27.48
N SER A 121 -17.34 7.66 -28.57
CA SER A 121 -18.56 8.48 -28.65
C SER A 121 -19.80 7.76 -29.24
N GLU A 122 -19.76 6.45 -29.47
CA GLU A 122 -20.78 5.79 -30.31
C GLU A 122 -21.80 4.86 -29.61
N GLU A 123 -21.81 4.74 -28.28
CA GLU A 123 -22.83 3.90 -27.59
C GLU A 123 -23.58 4.68 -26.51
N GLU A 124 -24.77 5.18 -26.88
CA GLU A 124 -25.86 5.63 -25.99
C GLU A 124 -27.13 4.82 -26.26
#